data_AF-A0A4Z0P541-F1
#
_entry.id   AF-A0A4Z0P541-F1
#
_cell.length_a   1.000
_cell.length_b   1.000
_cell.length_c   1.000
_cell.angle_alpha   90.00
_cell.angle_beta   90.00
_cell.angle_gamma   90.00
#
_symmetry.space_group_name_H-M   'P 1'
#
loop_
_entity.id
_entity.type
_entity.pdbx_description
1 polymer ?
#
loop_
_entity_poly.entity_id
_entity_poly.type
_entity_poly.pdbx_seq_one_letter_code
_entity_poly.pdbx_strand_id
1 'polypeptide(L)'
;ISVCINWARSAIEGRDTSLPLIHTQQAKQAGKLGALMFSGTTLDGEYGEWQDLHAPFVPFCPQSLMTEKHVKELITAAAPERLQFTGIKLLEINASADINHRINILRDGINMMKKATRS
;
A
#
# COMPACT_ATOMS: atom_id res chain seq x y z
N ILE A 1 -12.60 8.39 -17.76
CA ILE A 1 -11.23 8.06 -17.31
C ILE A 1 -11.20 8.22 -15.80
N SER A 2 -10.71 7.20 -15.09
CA SER A 2 -10.55 7.17 -13.63
C SER A 2 -9.09 6.93 -13.27
N VAL A 3 -8.69 7.30 -12.05
CA VAL A 3 -7.34 7.14 -11.52
C VAL A 3 -7.28 6.02 -10.48
N CYS A 4 -6.12 5.36 -10.39
CA CYS A 4 -5.79 4.45 -9.32
C CYS A 4 -4.75 5.11 -8.41
N ILE A 5 -5.11 5.34 -7.14
CA ILE A 5 -4.17 5.92 -6.17
C ILE A 5 -3.29 4.81 -5.62
N ASN A 6 -1.97 5.00 -5.71
CA ASN A 6 -1.01 4.13 -5.06
C ASN A 6 -0.53 4.74 -3.74
N TRP A 7 -0.59 3.96 -2.66
CA TRP A 7 -0.23 4.43 -1.31
C TRP A 7 1.23 4.88 -1.23
N ALA A 8 2.21 4.01 -1.51
CA ALA A 8 3.63 4.39 -1.42
C ALA A 8 3.99 5.52 -2.37
N ARG A 9 3.50 5.52 -3.62
CA ARG A 9 3.83 6.59 -4.58
C ARG A 9 3.38 7.96 -4.08
N SER A 10 2.19 8.04 -3.48
CA SER A 10 1.72 9.28 -2.85
C SER A 10 2.56 9.63 -1.63
N ALA A 11 2.93 8.65 -0.80
CA ALA A 11 3.75 8.91 0.39
C ALA A 11 5.17 9.38 0.02
N ILE A 12 5.79 8.78 -0.99
CA ILE A 12 7.14 9.10 -1.49
C ILE A 12 7.18 10.51 -2.08
N GLU A 13 6.16 10.89 -2.87
CA GLU A 13 6.09 12.21 -3.51
C GLU A 13 6.21 13.35 -2.49
N GLY A 14 5.51 13.23 -1.35
CA GLY A 14 5.56 14.20 -0.26
C GLY A 14 6.57 13.89 0.83
N ARG A 15 7.20 12.71 0.81
CA ARG A 15 7.86 12.10 1.98
C ARG A 15 6.99 12.21 3.25
N ASP A 16 5.70 11.92 3.08
CA ASP A 16 4.66 12.14 4.08
C ASP A 16 3.59 11.04 3.98
N THR A 17 3.40 10.29 5.07
CA THR A 17 2.41 9.20 5.12
C THR A 17 0.96 9.70 5.18
N SER A 18 0.73 11.01 5.37
CA SER A 18 -0.61 11.63 5.31
C SER A 18 -1.08 11.88 3.86
N LEU A 19 -0.14 12.10 2.94
CA LEU A 19 -0.45 12.48 1.55
C LEU A 19 -1.28 11.44 0.77
N PRO A 20 -1.11 10.12 0.95
CA PRO A 20 -1.97 9.11 0.33
C PRO A 20 -3.47 9.29 0.64
N LEU A 21 -3.80 9.68 1.87
CA LEU A 21 -5.19 9.93 2.27
C LEU A 21 -5.73 11.18 1.58
N ILE A 22 -4.93 12.25 1.55
CA ILE A 22 -5.28 13.53 0.90
C ILE A 22 -5.55 13.29 -0.59
N HIS A 23 -4.65 12.62 -1.30
CA HIS A 23 -4.82 12.28 -2.72
C HIS A 23 -6.07 11.42 -2.96
N THR A 24 -6.34 10.45 -2.09
CA THR A 24 -7.54 9.61 -2.18
C THR A 24 -8.81 10.44 -2.05
N GLN A 25 -8.87 11.34 -1.07
CA GLN A 25 -10.01 12.22 -0.84
C GLN A 25 -10.21 13.20 -2.01
N GLN A 26 -9.15 13.81 -2.52
CA GLN A 26 -9.20 14.70 -3.67
C GLN A 26 -9.70 13.97 -4.93
N ALA A 27 -9.15 12.79 -5.24
CA ALA A 27 -9.57 11.98 -6.37
C ALA A 27 -11.04 11.54 -6.25
N LYS A 28 -11.49 11.21 -5.03
CA LYS A 28 -12.90 10.88 -4.74
C LYS A 28 -13.81 12.08 -4.95
N GLN A 29 -13.46 13.24 -4.39
CA GLN A 29 -14.24 14.49 -4.53
C GLN A 29 -14.36 14.92 -5.99
N ALA A 30 -13.30 14.73 -6.78
CA ALA A 30 -13.31 15.00 -8.22
C ALA A 30 -14.11 13.96 -9.05
N GLY A 31 -14.64 12.90 -8.43
CA GLY A 31 -15.32 11.81 -9.12
C GLY A 31 -14.40 11.02 -10.06
N LYS A 32 -13.09 11.01 -9.78
CA LYS A 32 -12.07 10.33 -10.61
C LYS A 32 -11.49 9.09 -9.95
N LEU A 33 -11.66 8.88 -8.65
CA LEU A 33 -11.15 7.69 -7.98
C LEU A 33 -11.84 6.43 -8.52
N GLY A 34 -11.04 5.52 -9.11
CA GLY A 34 -11.52 4.24 -9.64
C GLY A 34 -10.96 3.02 -8.93
N ALA A 35 -9.77 3.12 -8.34
CA ALA A 35 -9.11 2.01 -7.67
C ALA A 35 -8.07 2.49 -6.64
N LEU A 36 -7.65 1.56 -5.78
CA LEU A 36 -6.50 1.74 -4.88
C LEU A 36 -5.43 0.67 -5.17
N MET A 37 -4.17 1.05 -5.01
CA MET A 37 -3.03 0.15 -5.05
C MET A 37 -2.18 0.34 -3.80
N PHE A 38 -1.79 -0.74 -3.14
CA PHE A 38 -0.98 -0.70 -1.94
C PHE A 38 0.40 -1.30 -2.22
N SER A 39 1.42 -0.50 -1.97
CA SER A 39 2.82 -0.91 -1.92
C SER A 39 3.49 -0.12 -0.79
N GLY A 40 4.58 -0.65 -0.22
CA GLY A 40 5.26 -0.02 0.90
C GLY A 40 6.53 0.73 0.49
N THR A 41 6.98 1.57 1.42
CA THR A 41 8.28 2.26 1.42
C THR A 41 8.77 2.32 2.88
N THR A 42 10.03 2.65 3.10
CA THR A 42 10.64 2.69 4.44
C THR A 42 11.34 4.03 4.68
N LEU A 43 11.77 4.29 5.92
CA LEU A 43 12.68 5.39 6.26
C LEU A 43 14.15 4.95 6.28
N ASP A 44 14.40 3.64 6.33
CA ASP A 44 15.72 3.04 6.43
C ASP A 44 15.68 1.56 5.98
N GLY A 45 16.77 0.84 6.21
CA GLY A 45 16.87 -0.59 5.93
C GLY A 45 17.06 -0.93 4.45
N GLU A 46 16.92 -2.20 4.12
CA GLU A 46 17.25 -2.75 2.79
C GLU A 46 16.32 -2.23 1.67
N TYR A 47 15.10 -1.82 2.02
CA TYR A 47 14.16 -1.20 1.09
C TYR A 47 14.41 0.30 0.85
N GLY A 48 15.34 0.92 1.58
CA GLY A 48 15.82 2.28 1.36
C GLY A 48 14.85 3.40 1.75
N GLU A 49 15.42 4.55 2.16
CA GLU A 49 14.66 5.73 2.55
C GLU A 49 13.82 6.27 1.36
N TRP A 50 12.49 6.26 1.51
CA TRP A 50 11.52 6.76 0.52
C TRP A 50 11.68 6.17 -0.89
N GLN A 51 12.18 4.95 -1.03
CA GLN A 51 12.32 4.31 -2.33
C GLN A 51 11.05 3.59 -2.76
N ASP A 52 10.80 3.53 -4.07
CA ASP A 52 9.69 2.79 -4.70
C ASP A 52 10.07 1.30 -4.89
N LEU A 53 10.58 0.67 -3.83
CA LEU A 53 10.97 -0.74 -3.82
C LEU A 53 9.86 -1.67 -3.32
N HIS A 54 8.63 -1.17 -3.19
CA HIS A 54 7.44 -1.95 -2.84
C HIS A 54 7.62 -2.83 -1.59
N ALA A 55 8.07 -2.24 -0.49
CA ALA A 55 8.29 -2.93 0.77
C ALA A 55 7.02 -3.70 1.22
N PRO A 56 7.16 -4.92 1.78
CA PRO A 56 6.05 -5.65 2.40
C PRO A 56 5.37 -4.84 3.51
N PHE A 57 4.21 -5.31 4.00
CA PHE A 57 3.51 -4.68 5.12
C PHE A 57 4.24 -4.91 6.43
N VAL A 58 3.99 -4.04 7.42
CA VAL A 58 4.22 -4.37 8.84
C VAL A 58 3.21 -5.46 9.24
N PRO A 59 3.61 -6.58 9.91
CA PRO A 59 4.90 -6.81 10.56
C PRO A 59 5.94 -7.59 9.74
N PHE A 60 5.62 -8.03 8.52
CA PHE A 60 6.56 -8.81 7.70
C PHE A 60 7.83 -8.02 7.38
N CYS A 61 7.68 -6.74 7.05
CA CYS A 61 8.76 -5.77 6.98
C CYS A 61 8.56 -4.73 8.12
N PRO A 62 9.25 -4.87 9.26
CA PRO A 62 9.08 -3.98 10.41
C PRO A 62 9.38 -2.49 10.11
N GLN A 63 10.26 -2.22 9.15
CA GLN A 63 10.65 -0.87 8.73
C GLN A 63 9.64 -0.22 7.77
N SER A 64 8.67 -1.00 7.26
CA SER A 64 7.68 -0.49 6.33
C SER A 64 6.80 0.57 6.97
N LEU A 65 6.58 1.66 6.24
CA LEU A 65 5.61 2.68 6.62
C LEU A 65 4.18 2.25 6.29
N MET A 66 3.99 1.20 5.49
CA MET A 66 2.68 0.69 5.13
C MET A 66 2.16 -0.29 6.20
N THR A 67 1.15 0.15 6.94
CA THR A 67 0.56 -0.59 8.08
C THR A 67 -0.90 -0.94 7.80
N GLU A 68 -1.47 -1.88 8.56
CA GLU A 68 -2.92 -2.18 8.51
C GLU A 68 -3.78 -0.93 8.66
N LYS A 69 -3.38 -0.03 9.58
CA LYS A 69 -4.09 1.23 9.85
C LYS A 69 -4.15 2.11 8.60
N HIS A 70 -3.01 2.30 7.93
CA HIS A 70 -2.96 3.11 6.71
C HIS A 70 -3.79 2.51 5.57
N VAL A 71 -3.80 1.17 5.43
CA VAL A 71 -4.65 0.49 4.45
C VAL A 71 -6.13 0.72 4.77
N LYS A 72 -6.55 0.45 6.01
CA LYS A 72 -7.94 0.59 6.44
C LYS A 72 -8.43 2.02 6.25
N GLU A 73 -7.62 3.00 6.64
CA GLU A 73 -7.92 4.42 6.48
C GLU A 73 -8.18 4.81 5.02
N LEU A 74 -7.30 4.41 4.08
CA LEU A 74 -7.49 4.69 2.66
C LEU A 74 -8.73 3.99 2.08
N ILE A 75 -8.94 2.72 2.43
CA ILE A 75 -10.11 1.96 1.95
C ILE A 75 -11.40 2.61 2.43
N THR A 76 -11.48 2.99 3.72
CA THR A 76 -12.65 3.68 4.27
C THR A 76 -12.88 5.03 3.60
N ALA A 77 -11.82 5.83 3.40
CA ALA A 77 -11.93 7.13 2.74
C ALA A 77 -12.42 7.01 1.28
N ALA A 78 -12.03 5.95 0.59
CA ALA A 78 -12.30 5.74 -0.83
C ALA A 78 -13.76 5.39 -1.18
N ALA A 79 -14.62 5.07 -0.19
CA ALA A 79 -15.96 4.50 -0.44
C ALA A 79 -15.85 3.19 -1.25
N PRO A 80 -15.45 2.08 -0.60
CA PRO A 80 -14.95 0.87 -1.26
C PRO A 80 -15.96 0.25 -2.25
N GLU A 81 -17.26 0.44 -2.04
CA GLU A 81 -18.32 0.01 -2.94
C GLU A 81 -18.28 0.67 -4.33
N ARG A 82 -17.53 1.77 -4.47
CA ARG A 82 -17.33 2.50 -5.73
C ARG A 82 -16.02 2.15 -6.44
N LEU A 83 -15.14 1.39 -5.79
CA LEU A 83 -13.87 0.99 -6.37
C LEU A 83 -14.06 -0.18 -7.33
N GLN A 84 -13.38 -0.12 -8.48
CA GLN A 84 -13.31 -1.22 -9.44
C GLN A 84 -12.45 -2.37 -8.89
N PHE A 85 -11.38 -2.02 -8.16
CA PHE A 85 -10.52 -2.97 -7.47
C PHE A 85 -9.68 -2.28 -6.39
N THR A 86 -9.15 -3.11 -5.49
CA THR A 86 -8.01 -2.80 -4.62
C THR A 86 -6.91 -3.80 -4.89
N GLY A 87 -5.68 -3.35 -5.13
CA GLY A 87 -4.54 -4.23 -5.44
C GLY A 87 -3.38 -4.07 -4.46
N ILE A 88 -2.46 -5.04 -4.47
CA ILE A 88 -1.19 -4.98 -3.75
C ILE A 88 -0.01 -5.20 -4.72
N LYS A 89 1.12 -4.55 -4.44
CA LYS A 89 2.42 -4.80 -5.07
C LYS A 89 3.46 -4.93 -3.97
N LEU A 90 4.15 -6.06 -3.94
CA LEU A 90 5.17 -6.38 -2.95
C LEU A 90 6.38 -6.95 -3.68
N LEU A 91 7.58 -6.57 -3.26
CA LEU A 91 8.83 -7.03 -3.84
C LEU A 91 9.68 -7.69 -2.76
N GLU A 92 10.17 -8.89 -3.04
CA GLU A 92 11.30 -9.49 -2.32
C GLU A 92 12.60 -9.06 -3.01
N ILE A 93 13.42 -8.29 -2.30
CA ILE A 93 14.65 -7.67 -2.83
C ILE A 93 15.89 -8.56 -2.67
N ASN A 94 15.88 -9.52 -1.74
CA ASN A 94 16.93 -10.50 -1.60
C ASN A 94 16.82 -11.54 -2.71
N ALA A 95 17.76 -11.50 -3.65
CA ALA A 95 17.83 -12.43 -4.77
C ALA A 95 17.96 -13.90 -4.32
N SER A 96 18.57 -14.13 -3.15
CA SER A 96 18.79 -15.46 -2.56
C SER A 96 17.60 -15.95 -1.71
N ALA A 97 16.55 -15.14 -1.52
CA ALA A 97 15.37 -15.56 -0.77
C ALA A 97 14.65 -16.72 -1.47
N ASP A 98 14.32 -17.74 -0.69
CA ASP A 98 13.67 -18.94 -1.19
C ASP A 98 12.20 -18.69 -1.61
N ILE A 99 11.63 -19.69 -2.29
CA ILE A 99 10.25 -19.62 -2.79
C ILE A 99 9.23 -19.51 -1.64
N ASN A 100 9.47 -20.18 -0.51
CA ASN A 100 8.55 -20.16 0.63
C ASN A 100 8.47 -18.76 1.24
N HIS A 101 9.60 -18.07 1.37
CA HIS A 101 9.67 -16.70 1.84
C HIS A 101 8.86 -15.77 0.93
N ARG A 102 9.07 -15.85 -0.39
CA ARG A 102 8.32 -15.07 -1.39
C ARG A 102 6.82 -15.32 -1.33
N ILE A 103 6.40 -16.58 -1.17
CA ILE A 103 4.99 -16.94 -1.00
C ILE A 103 4.44 -16.37 0.31
N ASN A 104 5.23 -16.37 1.39
CA ASN A 104 4.80 -15.84 2.68
C ASN A 104 4.59 -14.31 2.64
N ILE A 105 5.39 -13.55 1.89
CA ILE A 105 5.13 -12.13 1.62
C ILE A 105 3.74 -11.93 0.99
N LEU A 106 3.43 -12.72 -0.04
CA LEU A 106 2.14 -12.62 -0.74
C LEU A 106 0.97 -13.02 0.17
N ARG A 107 1.12 -14.10 0.95
CA ARG A 107 0.10 -14.55 1.92
C ARG A 107 -0.15 -13.50 2.99
N ASP A 108 0.91 -12.92 3.54
CA ASP A 108 0.81 -11.86 4.55
C ASP A 108 0.10 -10.63 3.97
N GLY A 109 0.52 -10.17 2.79
CA GLY A 109 -0.14 -9.04 2.12
C GLY A 109 -1.62 -9.27 1.83
N ILE A 110 -2.01 -10.45 1.36
CA ILE A 110 -3.42 -10.81 1.15
C ILE A 110 -4.19 -10.80 2.48
N ASN A 111 -3.60 -11.34 3.54
CA ASN A 111 -4.21 -11.33 4.87
C ASN A 111 -4.38 -9.91 5.42
N MET A 112 -3.40 -9.04 5.21
CA MET A 112 -3.45 -7.63 5.58
C MET A 112 -4.60 -6.91 4.88
N MET A 113 -4.73 -7.09 3.56
CA MET A 113 -5.84 -6.53 2.79
C MET A 113 -7.20 -7.04 3.30
N LYS A 114 -7.32 -8.35 3.56
CA LYS A 114 -8.55 -8.93 4.10
C LYS A 114 -8.92 -8.31 5.45
N LYS A 115 -7.96 -8.13 6.36
CA LYS A 115 -8.20 -7.49 7.66
C LYS A 115 -8.66 -6.04 7.50
N ALA A 116 -7.97 -5.25 6.67
CA ALA A 116 -8.31 -3.86 6.45
C ALA A 116 -9.69 -3.65 5.79
N THR A 117 -10.18 -4.62 5.00
CA THR A 117 -11.52 -4.57 4.38
C THR A 117 -12.66 -5.03 5.29
N ARG A 118 -12.39 -5.61 6.47
CA ARG A 118 -13.43 -6.01 7.42
C ARG A 118 -13.88 -4.80 8.25
N SER A 119 -15.21 -4.64 8.36
CA SER A 119 -15.87 -3.63 9.19
C SER A 119 -15.42 -3.77 10.64
#